data_AF-A0A947K3N8-F1
#
_entry.id   AF-A0A947K3N8-F1
#
_cell.length_a   1.000
_cell.length_b   1.000
_cell.length_c   1.000
_cell.angle_alpha   90.00
_cell.angle_beta   90.00
_cell.angle_gamma   90.00
#
_symmetry.space_group_name_H-M   'P 1'
#
loop_
_entity.id
_entity.type
_entity.pdbx_description
1 polymer ?
#
loop_
_entity_poly.entity_id
_entity_poly.type
_entity_poly.pdbx_seq_one_letter_code
_entity_poly.pdbx_strand_id
1 'polypeptide(L)'
;INLFLTPRYRIIILALLLIGETVMFLWIAPYATSPLNLSKANRIEAGLAKVDPWLVKFNKQVIIDNNLKFDNLTNNINNYLEEENISEEEVLFIVPRNLFYKQEGFEIKNDEIFRQFMNYFPNSKIIEIAPNRDYYMTGEDYKTGTYHEKKIKLDPNYKKAIFIAQKIETEDMPENIELEKKDRFYTGDIQEKETIRFLDYSIQPDCPCKNRQ
;
A
#
# COMPACT_ATOMS: atom_id res chain seq x y z
N ILE A 1 -43.18 -32.37 -3.93
CA ILE A 1 -43.07 -31.95 -5.35
C ILE A 1 -41.64 -32.26 -5.79
N ASN A 2 -41.44 -33.40 -6.45
CA ASN A 2 -40.14 -33.81 -7.00
C ASN A 2 -40.01 -33.18 -8.40
N LEU A 3 -39.36 -32.02 -8.47
CA LEU A 3 -39.07 -31.34 -9.73
C LEU A 3 -37.77 -31.89 -10.31
N PHE A 4 -37.90 -32.83 -11.25
CA PHE A 4 -36.84 -33.19 -12.20
C PHE A 4 -36.54 -31.99 -13.11
N LEU A 5 -35.78 -31.03 -12.60
CA LEU A 5 -35.25 -29.92 -13.38
C LEU A 5 -34.07 -30.44 -14.22
N THR A 6 -34.19 -30.36 -15.55
CA THR A 6 -33.07 -30.64 -16.47
C THR A 6 -31.87 -29.74 -16.11
N PRO A 7 -30.63 -30.15 -16.42
CA PRO A 7 -29.41 -29.46 -15.96
C PRO A 7 -29.39 -27.96 -16.23
N ARG A 8 -30.02 -27.52 -17.34
CA ARG A 8 -30.15 -26.10 -17.71
C ARG A 8 -30.97 -25.29 -16.70
N TYR A 9 -32.06 -25.83 -16.18
CA TYR A 9 -32.89 -25.11 -15.20
C TYR A 9 -32.27 -25.12 -13.79
N ARG A 10 -31.43 -26.12 -13.47
CA ARG A 10 -30.67 -26.12 -12.20
C ARG A 10 -29.67 -24.95 -12.16
N ILE A 11 -29.00 -24.68 -13.27
CA ILE A 11 -28.06 -23.54 -13.38
C ILE A 11 -28.81 -22.21 -13.28
N ILE A 12 -29.97 -22.09 -13.92
CA ILE A 12 -30.79 -20.86 -13.85
C ILE A 12 -31.30 -20.62 -12.42
N ILE A 13 -31.75 -21.67 -11.72
CA ILE A 13 -32.21 -21.55 -10.33
C ILE A 13 -31.06 -21.22 -9.38
N LEU A 14 -29.89 -21.85 -9.56
CA LEU A 14 -28.69 -21.50 -8.79
C LEU A 14 -28.25 -20.06 -9.04
N ALA A 15 -28.27 -19.59 -10.29
CA ALA A 15 -27.96 -18.21 -10.63
C ALA A 15 -28.97 -17.22 -10.02
N LEU A 16 -30.26 -17.54 -10.06
CA LEU A 16 -31.32 -16.72 -9.44
C LEU A 16 -31.24 -16.73 -7.91
N LEU A 17 -30.83 -17.83 -7.29
CA LEU A 17 -30.57 -17.91 -5.85
C LEU A 17 -29.34 -17.08 -5.45
N LEU A 18 -28.25 -17.14 -6.23
CA LEU A 18 -27.06 -16.30 -6.02
C LEU A 18 -27.36 -14.81 -6.20
N ILE A 19 -28.11 -14.44 -7.24
CA ILE A 19 -28.58 -13.06 -7.43
C ILE A 19 -29.52 -12.66 -6.28
N GLY A 20 -30.41 -13.55 -5.86
CA GLY A 20 -31.34 -13.33 -4.75
C GLY A 20 -30.66 -13.13 -3.40
N GLU A 21 -29.64 -13.94 -3.08
CA GLU A 21 -28.80 -13.75 -1.90
C GLU A 21 -28.03 -12.43 -2.00
N THR A 22 -27.44 -12.11 -3.15
CA THR A 22 -26.72 -10.85 -3.35
C THR A 22 -27.63 -9.64 -3.13
N VAL A 23 -28.88 -9.69 -3.62
CA VAL A 23 -29.90 -8.64 -3.47
C VAL A 23 -30.46 -8.58 -2.04
N MET A 24 -30.64 -9.71 -1.36
CA MET A 24 -31.06 -9.71 0.06
C MET A 24 -29.97 -9.22 1.00
N PHE A 25 -28.70 -9.54 0.74
CA PHE A 25 -27.56 -8.99 1.50
C PHE A 25 -27.40 -7.48 1.29
N LEU A 26 -27.73 -6.97 0.10
CA LEU A 26 -27.80 -5.53 -0.18
C LEU A 26 -28.95 -4.81 0.58
N TRP A 27 -29.96 -5.54 1.03
CA TRP A 27 -31.15 -4.97 1.69
C TRP A 27 -31.18 -5.09 3.22
N ILE A 28 -30.59 -6.14 3.80
CA ILE A 28 -30.84 -6.51 5.20
C ILE A 28 -29.90 -5.86 6.23
N ALA A 29 -28.78 -5.23 5.86
CA ALA A 29 -27.91 -4.58 6.85
C ALA A 29 -27.48 -3.12 6.58
N PRO A 30 -28.39 -2.13 6.41
CA PRO A 30 -28.02 -0.73 6.46
C PRO A 30 -27.94 -0.13 7.89
N TYR A 31 -28.38 -0.85 8.93
CA TYR A 31 -28.77 -0.21 10.21
C TYR A 31 -27.99 -0.61 11.47
N ALA A 32 -26.89 -1.34 11.35
CA ALA A 32 -26.04 -1.60 12.51
C ALA A 32 -24.75 -0.78 12.42
N THR A 33 -24.67 0.21 13.32
CA THR A 33 -23.50 0.94 13.84
C THR A 33 -23.12 2.30 13.24
N SER A 34 -23.34 3.31 14.09
CA SER A 34 -22.82 4.69 14.15
C SER A 34 -23.48 5.79 13.28
N PRO A 35 -23.91 6.93 13.89
CA PRO A 35 -24.54 8.02 13.17
C PRO A 35 -23.47 8.92 12.54
N LEU A 36 -22.84 8.45 11.47
CA LEU A 36 -22.13 9.34 10.57
C LEU A 36 -23.16 9.93 9.59
N ASN A 37 -23.17 11.26 9.48
CA ASN A 37 -23.96 12.03 8.49
C ASN A 37 -23.38 11.83 7.08
N LEU A 38 -23.35 10.58 6.64
CA LEU A 38 -22.97 10.18 5.30
C LEU A 38 -24.20 10.20 4.40
N SER A 39 -24.03 10.70 3.18
CA SER A 39 -25.06 10.62 2.14
C SER A 39 -25.50 9.16 1.93
N LYS A 40 -26.71 8.94 1.40
CA LYS A 40 -27.24 7.58 1.18
C LYS A 40 -26.30 6.71 0.32
N ALA A 41 -25.56 7.33 -0.61
CA ALA A 41 -24.54 6.65 -1.42
C ALA A 41 -23.35 6.18 -0.56
N ASN A 42 -22.79 7.07 0.26
CA ASN A 42 -21.63 6.79 1.12
C ASN A 42 -21.92 5.72 2.19
N ARG A 43 -23.18 5.54 2.61
CA ARG A 43 -23.58 4.46 3.52
C ARG A 43 -23.61 3.09 2.85
N ILE A 44 -24.07 3.03 1.60
CA ILE A 44 -24.04 1.81 0.79
C ILE A 44 -22.59 1.42 0.48
N GLU A 45 -21.72 2.40 0.25
CA GLU A 45 -20.28 2.21 0.05
C GLU A 45 -19.59 1.61 1.28
N ALA A 46 -19.85 2.13 2.48
CA ALA A 46 -19.32 1.56 3.72
C ALA A 46 -19.86 0.13 3.98
N GLY A 47 -21.08 -0.17 3.55
CA GLY A 47 -21.65 -1.52 3.57
C GLY A 47 -20.94 -2.47 2.60
N LEU A 48 -20.73 -2.05 1.35
CA LEU A 48 -20.04 -2.83 0.32
C LEU A 48 -18.57 -3.07 0.67
N ALA A 49 -17.89 -2.09 1.29
CA ALA A 49 -16.51 -2.21 1.76
C ALA A 49 -16.31 -3.28 2.82
N LYS A 50 -17.31 -3.46 3.70
CA LYS A 50 -17.31 -4.51 4.72
C LYS A 50 -17.48 -5.91 4.12
N VAL A 51 -18.02 -6.01 2.90
CA VAL A 51 -18.31 -7.28 2.21
C VAL A 51 -17.18 -7.66 1.25
N ASP A 52 -16.74 -6.73 0.42
CA ASP A 52 -15.55 -6.91 -0.44
C ASP A 52 -14.88 -5.55 -0.73
N PRO A 53 -13.65 -5.31 -0.22
CA PRO A 53 -12.90 -4.09 -0.49
C PRO A 53 -12.65 -3.80 -1.98
N TRP A 54 -12.68 -4.81 -2.86
CA TRP A 54 -12.47 -4.63 -4.30
C TRP A 54 -13.64 -3.95 -5.01
N LEU A 55 -14.88 -4.11 -4.52
CA LEU A 55 -16.06 -3.49 -5.12
C LEU A 55 -16.05 -1.97 -4.96
N VAL A 56 -15.37 -1.48 -3.94
CA VAL A 56 -15.19 -0.04 -3.67
C VAL A 56 -14.32 0.63 -4.72
N LYS A 57 -13.36 -0.11 -5.32
CA LYS A 57 -12.41 0.42 -6.31
C LYS A 57 -13.06 0.90 -7.61
N PHE A 58 -14.30 0.49 -7.87
CA PHE A 58 -15.07 0.94 -9.04
C PHE A 58 -15.87 2.23 -8.78
N ASN A 59 -15.82 2.77 -7.56
CA ASN A 59 -16.51 4.00 -7.22
C ASN A 59 -15.70 5.22 -7.67
N LYS A 60 -16.32 6.06 -8.50
CA LYS A 60 -15.71 7.30 -9.01
C LYS A 60 -15.25 8.25 -7.90
N GLN A 61 -16.01 8.40 -6.81
CA GLN A 61 -15.63 9.28 -5.70
C GLN A 61 -14.42 8.75 -4.94
N VAL A 62 -14.37 7.43 -4.71
CA VAL A 62 -13.21 6.80 -4.05
C VAL A 62 -11.96 6.93 -4.92
N ILE A 63 -12.08 6.78 -6.23
CA ILE A 63 -10.96 7.02 -7.17
C ILE A 63 -10.48 8.47 -7.08
N ILE A 64 -11.40 9.44 -7.07
CA ILE A 64 -11.05 10.87 -6.93
C ILE A 64 -10.36 11.13 -5.60
N ASP A 65 -10.91 10.64 -4.49
CA ASP A 65 -10.36 10.84 -3.16
C ASP A 65 -8.97 10.20 -3.02
N ASN A 66 -8.76 9.04 -3.64
CA ASN A 66 -7.46 8.36 -3.65
C ASN A 66 -6.43 9.16 -4.47
N ASN A 67 -6.81 9.65 -5.65
CA ASN A 67 -5.93 10.49 -6.47
C ASN A 67 -5.56 11.77 -5.73
N LEU A 68 -6.52 12.48 -5.13
CA LEU A 68 -6.25 13.69 -4.35
C LEU A 68 -5.29 13.43 -3.18
N LYS A 69 -5.41 12.29 -2.51
CA LYS A 69 -4.50 11.92 -1.42
C LYS A 69 -3.11 11.55 -1.92
N PHE A 70 -3.04 10.87 -3.06
CA PHE A 70 -1.77 10.57 -3.72
C PHE A 70 -1.07 11.86 -4.13
N ASP A 71 -1.78 12.78 -4.79
CA ASP A 71 -1.27 14.09 -5.18
C ASP A 71 -0.79 14.90 -3.97
N ASN A 72 -1.53 14.88 -2.86
CA ASN A 72 -1.09 15.55 -1.63
C ASN A 72 0.18 14.90 -1.04
N LEU A 73 0.27 13.57 -1.05
CA LEU A 73 1.45 12.85 -0.58
C LEU A 73 2.69 13.16 -1.44
N THR A 74 2.56 13.12 -2.77
CA THR A 74 3.67 13.41 -3.67
C THR A 74 4.09 14.87 -3.60
N ASN A 75 3.15 15.81 -3.50
CA ASN A 75 3.46 17.22 -3.26
C ASN A 75 4.21 17.44 -1.95
N ASN A 76 3.80 16.80 -0.85
CA ASN A 76 4.50 16.91 0.43
C ASN A 76 5.92 16.34 0.37
N ILE A 77 6.13 15.26 -0.40
CA ILE A 77 7.47 14.71 -0.63
C ILE A 77 8.31 15.68 -1.47
N ASN A 78 7.79 16.20 -2.57
CA ASN A 78 8.52 17.15 -3.42
C ASN A 78 8.93 18.40 -2.64
N ASN A 79 8.01 18.96 -1.83
CA ASN A 79 8.32 20.09 -0.95
C ASN A 79 9.44 19.74 0.03
N TYR A 80 9.40 18.55 0.64
CA TYR A 80 10.47 18.08 1.53
C TYR A 80 11.82 17.96 0.80
N LEU A 81 11.84 17.40 -0.41
CA LEU A 81 13.05 17.27 -1.21
C LEU A 81 13.62 18.64 -1.60
N GLU A 82 12.76 19.60 -1.93
CA GLU A 82 13.15 20.98 -2.24
C GLU A 82 13.68 21.70 -1.00
N GLU A 83 13.02 21.59 0.15
CA GLU A 83 13.42 22.19 1.43
C GLU A 83 14.79 21.68 1.90
N GLU A 84 15.06 20.39 1.75
CA GLU A 84 16.34 19.76 2.12
C GLU A 84 17.41 19.88 1.03
N ASN A 85 17.05 20.38 -0.16
CA ASN A 85 17.92 20.45 -1.34
C ASN A 85 18.54 19.07 -1.69
N ILE A 86 17.68 18.05 -1.78
CA ILE A 86 18.04 16.65 -2.09
C ILE A 86 17.37 16.24 -3.41
N SER A 87 18.12 15.59 -4.30
CA SER A 87 17.55 15.04 -5.55
C SER A 87 16.81 13.73 -5.31
N GLU A 88 15.77 13.44 -6.10
CA GLU A 88 15.02 12.17 -6.04
C GLU A 88 15.92 10.93 -6.23
N GLU A 89 17.01 11.07 -6.99
CA GLU A 89 18.00 10.02 -7.24
C GLU A 89 18.85 9.69 -5.99
N GLU A 90 18.93 10.62 -5.04
CA GLU A 90 19.65 10.47 -3.77
C GLU A 90 18.75 9.86 -2.67
N VAL A 91 17.56 9.39 -3.03
CA VAL A 91 16.55 8.89 -2.09
C VAL A 91 16.16 7.45 -2.41
N LEU A 92 16.14 6.62 -1.37
CA LEU A 92 15.52 5.30 -1.42
C LEU A 92 14.07 5.38 -0.92
N PHE A 93 13.12 5.11 -1.81
CA PHE A 93 11.70 5.01 -1.44
C PHE A 93 11.35 3.60 -1.01
N ILE A 94 10.79 3.47 0.18
CA ILE A 94 10.41 2.19 0.78
C ILE A 94 8.89 2.20 0.97
N VAL A 95 8.20 1.34 0.23
CA VAL A 95 6.75 1.17 0.29
C VAL A 95 6.43 -0.14 1.00
N PRO A 96 6.25 -0.12 2.34
CA PRO A 96 5.88 -1.32 3.07
C PRO A 96 4.43 -1.71 2.74
N ARG A 97 4.18 -2.96 2.42
CA ARG A 97 2.85 -3.53 2.23
C ARG A 97 2.24 -3.84 3.59
N ASN A 98 0.93 -3.71 3.71
CA ASN A 98 0.17 -4.02 4.92
C ASN A 98 0.46 -3.13 6.15
N LEU A 99 1.37 -2.16 6.06
CA LEU A 99 1.45 -1.07 7.04
C LEU A 99 0.42 0.01 6.65
N PHE A 100 -0.63 0.12 7.45
CA PHE A 100 -1.91 0.70 7.06
C PHE A 100 -1.85 2.15 6.55
N TYR A 101 -2.53 2.40 5.43
CA TYR A 101 -3.30 3.64 5.23
C TYR A 101 -4.71 3.39 5.76
N LYS A 102 -4.95 3.72 7.02
CA LYS A 102 -6.28 3.53 7.62
C LYS A 102 -7.14 4.76 7.29
N GLN A 103 -8.10 4.58 6.39
CA GLN A 103 -9.20 5.53 6.25
C GLN A 103 -10.39 5.02 7.08
N GLU A 104 -11.17 5.92 7.66
CA GLU A 104 -12.41 5.62 8.38
C GLU A 104 -13.32 4.67 7.56
N GLY A 105 -13.19 3.35 7.81
CA GLY A 105 -13.98 2.29 7.16
C GLY A 105 -13.39 1.65 5.90
N PHE A 106 -12.23 2.06 5.40
CA PHE A 106 -11.63 1.49 4.17
C PHE A 106 -10.13 1.24 4.32
N GLU A 107 -9.71 0.03 3.94
CA GLU A 107 -8.31 -0.38 3.85
C GLU A 107 -7.88 -0.36 2.38
N ILE A 108 -7.07 0.63 2.02
CA ILE A 108 -6.41 0.65 0.70
C ILE A 108 -5.13 -0.17 0.84
N LYS A 109 -4.96 -1.15 -0.05
CA LYS A 109 -3.72 -1.94 -0.09
C LYS A 109 -2.61 -1.10 -0.70
N ASN A 110 -1.43 -1.09 -0.07
CA ASN A 110 -0.28 -0.29 -0.51
C ASN A 110 0.32 -0.74 -1.86
N ASP A 111 -0.17 -1.83 -2.45
CA ASP A 111 0.26 -2.26 -3.79
C ASP A 111 -0.16 -1.28 -4.89
N GLU A 112 -1.26 -0.56 -4.71
CA GLU A 112 -1.67 0.53 -5.60
C GLU A 112 -0.76 1.75 -5.44
N ILE A 113 -0.36 2.07 -4.21
CA ILE A 113 0.54 3.18 -3.91
C ILE A 113 1.92 2.93 -4.53
N PHE A 114 2.47 1.72 -4.38
CA PHE A 114 3.72 1.34 -5.02
C PHE A 114 3.66 1.53 -6.54
N ARG A 115 2.56 1.11 -7.19
CA ARG A 115 2.35 1.31 -8.64
C ARG A 115 2.28 2.77 -9.05
N GLN A 116 1.57 3.59 -8.29
CA GLN A 116 1.45 5.01 -8.58
C GLN A 116 2.79 5.73 -8.38
N PHE A 117 3.52 5.41 -7.31
CA PHE A 117 4.86 5.96 -7.05
C PHE A 117 5.84 5.65 -8.19
N MET A 118 5.87 4.41 -8.68
CA MET A 118 6.75 4.02 -9.79
C MET A 118 6.52 4.85 -11.06
N ASN A 119 5.29 5.29 -11.30
CA ASN A 119 4.97 6.11 -12.46
C ASN A 119 5.28 7.59 -12.21
N TYR A 120 5.15 8.04 -10.97
CA TYR A 120 5.38 9.43 -10.60
C TYR A 120 6.86 9.78 -10.47
N PHE A 121 7.67 8.87 -9.88
CA PHE A 121 9.10 9.02 -9.67
C PHE A 121 9.88 8.00 -10.52
N PRO A 122 9.91 8.13 -11.86
CA PRO A 122 10.44 7.10 -12.75
C PRO A 122 11.96 6.87 -12.63
N ASN A 123 12.72 7.87 -12.15
CA ASN A 123 14.18 7.76 -11.98
C ASN A 123 14.57 7.35 -10.55
N SER A 124 13.61 7.29 -9.63
CA SER A 124 13.88 6.95 -8.24
C SER A 124 13.93 5.45 -8.01
N LYS A 125 14.75 5.02 -7.04
CA LYS A 125 14.69 3.64 -6.57
C LYS A 125 13.56 3.47 -5.58
N ILE A 126 12.52 2.77 -6.01
CA ILE A 126 11.37 2.44 -5.19
C ILE A 126 11.33 0.94 -4.96
N ILE A 127 11.19 0.53 -3.70
CA ILE A 127 11.07 -0.87 -3.30
C ILE A 127 9.74 -1.14 -2.59
N GLU A 128 9.09 -2.25 -2.91
CA GLU A 128 7.98 -2.82 -2.14
C GLU A 128 8.54 -3.91 -1.23
N ILE A 129 8.27 -3.81 0.07
CA ILE A 129 8.56 -4.85 1.07
C ILE A 129 7.27 -5.26 1.76
N ALA A 130 7.18 -6.44 2.35
CA ALA A 130 5.98 -6.84 3.09
C ALA A 130 6.32 -7.77 4.25
N PRO A 131 5.59 -7.68 5.39
CA PRO A 131 5.75 -8.67 6.44
C PRO A 131 5.44 -10.07 5.88
N ASN A 132 6.21 -11.07 6.31
CA ASN A 132 6.08 -12.47 5.90
C ASN A 132 6.36 -12.77 4.42
N ARG A 133 7.00 -11.86 3.66
CA ARG A 133 7.54 -12.17 2.33
C ARG A 133 9.05 -12.34 2.40
N ASP A 134 9.57 -13.38 1.77
CA ASP A 134 10.99 -13.70 1.58
C ASP A 134 11.66 -12.94 0.43
N TYR A 135 10.93 -12.02 -0.20
CA TYR A 135 11.44 -11.20 -1.29
C TYR A 135 10.97 -9.75 -1.21
N TYR A 136 11.73 -8.85 -1.85
CA TYR A 136 11.28 -7.50 -2.20
C TYR A 136 11.15 -7.36 -3.72
N MET A 137 10.44 -6.33 -4.16
CA MET A 137 10.32 -5.96 -5.57
C MET A 137 10.77 -4.53 -5.76
N THR A 138 11.55 -4.25 -6.80
CA THR A 138 11.79 -2.87 -7.24
C THR A 138 10.82 -2.47 -8.33
N GLY A 139 10.80 -1.18 -8.67
CA GLY A 139 9.86 -0.72 -9.68
C GLY A 139 10.08 -1.27 -11.09
N GLU A 140 11.34 -1.57 -11.42
CA GLU A 140 11.72 -2.23 -12.68
C GLU A 140 11.27 -3.70 -12.68
N ASP A 141 11.42 -4.38 -11.55
CA ASP A 141 11.05 -5.78 -11.40
C ASP A 141 9.55 -6.00 -11.47
N TYR A 142 8.77 -5.03 -10.99
CA TYR A 142 7.31 -5.09 -11.08
C TYR A 142 6.81 -5.25 -12.53
N LYS A 143 7.51 -4.64 -13.50
CA LYS A 143 7.17 -4.77 -14.92
C LYS A 143 7.59 -6.12 -15.53
N THR A 144 8.61 -6.76 -14.97
CA THR A 144 9.22 -7.99 -15.50
C THR A 144 8.88 -9.26 -14.73
N GLY A 145 8.31 -9.13 -13.52
CA GLY A 145 8.00 -10.25 -12.63
C GLY A 145 9.20 -10.80 -11.87
N THR A 146 10.26 -10.00 -11.69
CA THR A 146 11.49 -10.41 -10.99
C THR A 146 11.33 -10.23 -9.47
N TYR A 147 12.02 -11.06 -8.68
CA TYR A 147 12.00 -11.02 -7.22
C TYR A 147 13.42 -11.06 -6.68
N HIS A 148 13.68 -10.33 -5.59
CA HIS A 148 14.99 -10.26 -4.93
C HIS A 148 14.90 -10.79 -3.51
N GLU A 149 15.94 -11.47 -3.02
CA GLU A 149 16.04 -11.93 -1.62
C GLU A 149 15.88 -10.77 -0.62
N LYS A 150 15.51 -11.04 0.64
CA LYS A 150 15.29 -10.03 1.73
C LYS A 150 16.46 -9.06 2.02
N LYS A 151 17.59 -9.19 1.32
CA LYS A 151 18.78 -8.35 1.47
C LYS A 151 18.81 -7.28 0.38
N ILE A 152 18.47 -6.05 0.77
CA ILE A 152 18.48 -4.88 -0.10
C ILE A 152 19.86 -4.23 -0.01
N LYS A 153 20.50 -4.06 -1.16
CA LYS A 153 21.78 -3.35 -1.27
C LYS A 153 21.52 -1.85 -1.34
N LEU A 154 22.16 -1.11 -0.45
CA LEU A 154 22.10 0.35 -0.43
C LEU A 154 23.18 0.91 -1.35
N ASP A 155 22.76 1.65 -2.38
CA ASP A 155 23.67 2.42 -3.23
C ASP A 155 24.32 3.52 -2.38
N PRO A 156 25.65 3.72 -2.46
CA PRO A 156 26.35 4.77 -1.72
C PRO A 156 25.86 6.19 -2.02
N ASN A 157 25.15 6.41 -3.14
CA ASN A 157 24.58 7.72 -3.48
C ASN A 157 23.32 8.06 -2.68
N TYR A 158 22.67 7.09 -2.03
CA TYR A 158 21.47 7.37 -1.25
C TYR A 158 21.81 8.05 0.07
N LYS A 159 21.24 9.24 0.28
CA LYS A 159 21.38 10.02 1.52
C LYS A 159 20.23 9.78 2.49
N LYS A 160 19.00 9.72 1.95
CA LYS A 160 17.76 9.60 2.73
C LYS A 160 16.95 8.37 2.32
N ALA A 161 16.25 7.78 3.28
CA ALA A 161 15.15 6.87 3.01
C ALA A 161 13.82 7.55 3.31
N ILE A 162 12.85 7.36 2.42
CA ILE A 162 11.46 7.81 2.59
C ILE A 162 10.57 6.58 2.70
N PHE A 163 9.93 6.40 3.86
CA PHE A 163 9.03 5.29 4.14
C PHE A 163 7.58 5.75 3.91
N ILE A 164 6.94 5.17 2.90
CA ILE A 164 5.59 5.52 2.47
C ILE A 164 4.56 4.77 3.31
N ALA A 165 4.30 5.29 4.50
CA ALA A 165 3.32 4.76 5.45
C ALA A 165 2.69 5.88 6.28
N GLN A 166 1.38 5.82 6.50
CA GLN A 166 0.68 6.76 7.40
C GLN A 166 0.99 6.47 8.88
N LYS A 167 1.16 5.19 9.21
CA LYS A 167 1.53 4.71 10.54
C LYS A 167 2.39 3.46 10.42
N ILE A 168 3.48 3.44 11.19
CA ILE A 168 4.28 2.25 11.48
C ILE A 168 4.08 2.00 12.98
N GLU A 169 3.65 0.79 13.36
CA GLU A 169 3.51 0.44 14.78
C GLU A 169 4.90 0.36 15.42
N THR A 170 4.99 0.56 16.74
CA THR A 170 6.29 0.61 17.44
C THR A 170 7.10 -0.69 17.27
N GLU A 171 6.43 -1.83 17.23
CA GLU A 171 7.03 -3.15 16.99
C GLU A 171 7.54 -3.35 15.55
N ASP A 172 7.00 -2.58 14.60
CA ASP A 172 7.38 -2.65 13.18
C ASP A 172 8.38 -1.53 12.81
N MET A 173 8.80 -0.67 13.75
CA MET A 173 9.70 0.44 13.44
C MET A 173 11.05 -0.07 12.91
N PRO A 174 11.59 0.55 11.84
CA PRO A 174 12.93 0.26 11.36
C PRO A 174 13.99 0.40 12.47
N GLU A 175 14.85 -0.60 12.62
CA GLU A 175 15.97 -0.58 13.56
C GLU A 175 17.17 0.17 12.96
N ASN A 176 18.01 0.74 13.83
CA ASN A 176 19.27 1.43 13.48
C ASN A 176 19.12 2.68 12.60
N ILE A 177 17.92 3.25 12.54
CA ILE A 177 17.62 4.51 11.87
C ILE A 177 16.68 5.34 12.74
N GLU A 178 16.97 6.62 12.87
CA GLU A 178 16.04 7.56 13.49
C GLU A 178 15.08 8.05 12.42
N LEU A 179 13.79 7.93 12.69
CA LEU A 179 12.75 8.36 11.77
C LEU A 179 12.09 9.64 12.25
N GLU A 180 11.99 10.61 11.35
CA GLU A 180 11.13 11.77 11.53
C GLU A 180 9.79 11.52 10.84
N LYS A 181 8.70 11.60 11.60
CA LYS A 181 7.35 11.52 11.03
C LYS A 181 7.02 12.87 10.39
N LYS A 182 6.73 12.86 9.09
CA LYS A 182 6.07 13.96 8.39
C LYS A 182 4.56 13.69 8.35
N ASP A 183 3.81 14.34 7.46
CA ASP A 183 2.35 14.16 7.38
C ASP A 183 1.94 12.69 7.17
N ARG A 184 2.39 12.09 6.06
CA ARG A 184 1.95 10.76 5.58
C ARG A 184 3.10 9.83 5.18
N PHE A 185 4.30 10.17 5.59
CA PHE A 185 5.52 9.40 5.36
C PHE A 185 6.51 9.66 6.50
N TYR A 186 7.53 8.82 6.57
CA TYR A 186 8.64 8.98 7.48
C TYR A 186 9.93 9.18 6.69
N THR A 187 10.84 9.98 7.23
CA THR A 187 12.16 10.22 6.65
C THR A 187 13.23 9.76 7.62
N GLY A 188 14.36 9.28 7.09
CA GLY A 188 15.51 8.95 7.93
C GLY A 188 16.81 9.03 7.15
N ASP A 189 17.88 9.42 7.84
CA ASP A 189 19.22 9.42 7.30
C ASP A 189 19.75 7.99 7.16
N ILE A 190 20.11 7.62 5.94
CA ILE A 190 20.65 6.29 5.62
C ILE A 190 22.12 6.33 5.20
N GLN A 191 22.63 7.52 4.90
CA GLN A 191 24.06 7.72 4.66
C GLN A 191 24.83 7.23 5.88
N GLU A 192 25.86 6.40 5.64
CA GLU A 192 26.75 5.85 6.68
C GLU A 192 26.12 4.82 7.65
N LYS A 193 24.87 4.39 7.44
CA LYS A 193 24.26 3.34 8.25
C LYS A 193 24.81 1.96 7.90
N GLU A 194 25.20 1.18 8.90
CA GLU A 194 25.78 -0.15 8.70
C GLU A 194 24.73 -1.19 8.25
N THR A 195 23.59 -1.30 8.93
CA THR A 195 22.46 -2.16 8.50
C THR A 195 21.18 -1.68 9.15
N ILE A 196 20.18 -1.36 8.34
CA ILE A 196 18.82 -1.04 8.77
C ILE A 196 18.00 -2.32 8.66
N ARG A 197 17.23 -2.65 9.71
CA ARG A 197 16.30 -3.79 9.68
C ARG A 197 14.88 -3.28 9.68
N PHE A 198 14.06 -3.79 8.78
CA PHE A 198 12.65 -3.39 8.71
C PHE A 198 11.82 -4.52 8.15
N LEU A 199 10.78 -4.97 8.88
CA LEU A 199 9.88 -6.06 8.47
C LEU A 199 10.63 -7.34 8.02
N ASP A 200 11.67 -7.73 8.74
CA ASP A 200 12.63 -8.82 8.42
C ASP A 200 13.56 -8.60 7.21
N TYR A 201 13.51 -7.43 6.56
CA TYR A 201 14.44 -7.08 5.49
C TYR A 201 15.69 -6.44 6.07
N SER A 202 16.84 -6.71 5.44
CA SER A 202 18.11 -6.05 5.77
C SER A 202 18.48 -5.08 4.64
N ILE A 203 18.50 -3.79 4.94
CA ILE A 203 19.01 -2.75 4.02
C ILE A 203 20.43 -2.44 4.46
N GLN A 204 21.40 -2.79 3.63
CA GLN A 204 22.81 -2.73 3.97
C GLN A 204 23.65 -2.17 2.83
N PRO A 205 24.69 -1.35 3.11
CA PRO A 205 25.57 -0.78 2.11
C PRO A 205 26.12 -1.83 1.15
N ASP A 206 26.16 -1.48 -0.13
CA ASP A 206 26.83 -2.28 -1.16
C ASP A 206 28.36 -2.13 -1.06
N CYS A 207 28.92 -2.48 0.09
CA CYS A 207 30.36 -2.57 0.25
C CYS A 207 30.80 -4.02 -0.03
N PRO A 208 31.74 -4.27 -0.95
CA PRO A 208 32.66 -5.38 -0.74
C PRO A 208 33.40 -5.07 0.57
N CYS A 209 33.48 -6.03 1.48
CA CYS A 209 34.19 -5.88 2.74
C CYS A 209 35.59 -5.29 2.51
N LYS A 210 35.76 -3.97 2.69
CA LYS A 210 37.09 -3.38 2.77
C LYS A 210 37.59 -3.70 4.17
N ASN A 211 38.58 -4.60 4.21
CA ASN A 211 39.44 -4.84 5.35
C ASN A 211 39.71 -3.52 6.08
N ARG A 212 39.10 -3.33 7.26
CA ARG A 212 39.59 -2.37 8.24
C ARG A 212 40.94 -2.94 8.71
N GLN A 213 42.03 -2.46 8.13
CA GLN A 213 43.38 -2.54 8.71
C GLN A 213 43.65 -1.24 9.46
#